data_AF-A0A7V3W8Q6-F1
#
_entry.id   AF-A0A7V3W8Q6-F1
#
_cell.length_a   1.000
_cell.length_b   1.000
_cell.length_c   1.000
_cell.angle_alpha   90.00
_cell.angle_beta   90.00
_cell.angle_gamma   90.00
#
_symmetry.space_group_name_H-M   'P 1'
#
loop_
_entity.id
_entity.type
_entity.pdbx_description
1 polymer ?
#
loop_
_entity_poly.entity_id
_entity_poly.type
_entity_poly.pdbx_seq_one_letter_code
_entity_poly.pdbx_strand_id
1 'polypeptide(L)'
;MFCPKCGAQNPDDGAFCQKCGASLKGGAKGGEIRATDVESGPKASFADVMKSLSIETWLTYGAITALIVGFLVGILTATESFKAAGFFDGLWKGILAAGILLGFSGIIFALKKK
;
A
#
# COMPACT_ATOMS: atom_id res chain seq x y z
N MET A 1 52.92 4.66 -8.37
CA MET A 1 52.61 4.28 -9.77
C MET A 1 51.79 5.37 -10.47
N PHE A 2 51.84 5.46 -11.80
CA PHE A 2 51.02 6.40 -12.57
C PHE A 2 49.76 5.72 -13.11
N CYS A 3 48.61 6.39 -13.00
CA CYS A 3 47.35 5.87 -13.50
C CYS A 3 47.38 5.77 -15.04
N PRO A 4 47.11 4.60 -15.64
CA PRO A 4 47.13 4.43 -17.10
C PRO A 4 45.97 5.16 -17.81
N LYS A 5 44.93 5.58 -17.06
CA LYS A 5 43.77 6.29 -17.61
C LYS A 5 43.93 7.81 -17.66
N CYS A 6 44.58 8.42 -16.66
CA CYS A 6 44.64 9.90 -16.54
C CYS A 6 46.03 10.46 -16.21
N GLY A 7 47.06 9.61 -16.08
CA GLY A 7 48.43 10.04 -15.80
C GLY A 7 48.68 10.56 -14.37
N ALA A 8 47.70 10.48 -13.46
CA ALA A 8 47.90 10.90 -12.07
C ALA A 8 48.84 9.96 -11.32
N GLN A 9 49.74 10.53 -10.51
CA GLN A 9 50.58 9.77 -9.59
C GLN A 9 49.74 9.26 -8.42
N ASN A 10 49.82 7.96 -8.13
CA ASN A 10 49.15 7.31 -7.01
C ASN A 10 50.14 6.46 -6.19
N PRO A 11 49.82 6.15 -4.92
CA PRO A 11 50.54 5.17 -4.10
C PRO A 11 50.62 3.80 -4.78
N ASP A 12 51.68 3.04 -4.52
CA ASP A 12 51.91 1.73 -5.15
C ASP A 12 50.98 0.62 -4.61
N ASP A 13 50.41 0.81 -3.43
CA ASP A 13 49.44 -0.09 -2.79
C ASP A 13 47.97 0.19 -3.16
N GLY A 14 47.71 1.34 -3.79
CA GLY A 14 46.37 1.82 -4.14
C GLY A 14 45.63 0.89 -5.12
N ALA A 15 44.39 0.53 -4.81
CA ALA A 15 43.56 -0.28 -5.71
C ALA A 15 42.91 0.54 -6.84
N PHE A 16 42.67 1.84 -6.61
CA PHE A 16 42.01 2.76 -7.54
C PHE A 16 42.73 4.11 -7.58
N CYS A 17 42.59 4.82 -8.70
CA CYS A 17 43.14 6.15 -8.89
C CYS A 17 42.37 7.17 -8.07
N GLN A 18 43.06 7.92 -7.21
CA GLN A 18 42.42 8.95 -6.38
C GLN A 18 41.89 10.16 -7.19
N LYS A 19 42.32 10.31 -8.45
CA LYS A 19 41.88 11.42 -9.32
C LYS A 19 40.68 11.06 -10.20
N CYS A 20 40.61 9.85 -10.73
CA CYS A 20 39.58 9.47 -11.72
C CYS A 20 38.81 8.18 -11.40
N GLY A 21 39.15 7.48 -10.30
CA GLY A 21 38.48 6.24 -9.89
C GLY A 21 38.86 4.99 -10.69
N ALA A 22 39.72 5.09 -11.71
CA ALA A 22 40.14 3.93 -12.49
C ALA A 22 40.93 2.92 -11.64
N SER A 23 40.66 1.62 -11.82
CA SER A 23 41.41 0.57 -11.12
C SER A 23 42.88 0.54 -11.56
N LEU A 24 43.78 0.33 -10.59
CA LEU A 24 45.23 0.29 -10.79
C LEU A 24 45.81 -1.13 -10.74
N LYS A 25 45.07 -2.10 -10.18
CA LYS A 25 45.47 -3.51 -10.08
C LYS A 25 44.81 -4.33 -11.21
N GLY A 26 45.60 -4.68 -12.23
CA GLY A 26 45.19 -5.62 -13.28
C GLY A 26 44.66 -4.95 -14.53
N GLY A 27 45.45 -4.99 -15.60
CA GLY A 27 45.13 -4.44 -16.90
C GLY A 27 43.80 -4.97 -17.46
N ALA A 28 43.02 -4.03 -18.00
CA ALA A 28 42.08 -4.24 -19.09
C ALA A 28 41.14 -5.46 -18.99
N LYS A 29 40.17 -5.42 -18.07
CA LYS A 29 38.76 -5.71 -18.37
C LYS A 29 37.87 -4.92 -17.41
N GLY A 30 37.96 -3.60 -17.45
CA GLY A 30 36.84 -2.76 -17.05
C GLY A 30 35.74 -3.02 -18.05
N GLY A 31 34.86 -3.98 -17.74
CA GLY A 31 33.60 -4.16 -18.44
C GLY A 31 32.85 -2.84 -18.32
N GLU A 32 32.93 -2.04 -19.37
CA GLU A 32 31.98 -0.98 -19.64
C GLU A 32 30.62 -1.68 -19.69
N ILE A 33 29.86 -1.59 -18.59
CA ILE A 33 28.43 -1.87 -18.67
C ILE A 33 27.90 -0.78 -19.59
N ARG A 34 27.79 -1.14 -20.88
CA ARG A 34 27.09 -0.32 -21.84
C ARG A 34 25.65 -0.32 -21.38
N ALA A 35 25.09 0.86 -21.19
CA ALA A 35 23.68 1.08 -20.88
C ALA A 35 22.73 0.60 -22.00
N THR A 36 23.22 -0.21 -22.95
CA THR A 36 22.48 -0.82 -24.04
C THR A 36 21.96 -2.22 -23.71
N ASP A 37 22.48 -2.87 -22.67
CA ASP A 37 22.15 -4.27 -22.37
C ASP A 37 21.16 -4.42 -21.20
N VAL A 38 20.53 -3.32 -20.79
CA VAL A 38 19.25 -3.41 -20.08
C VAL A 38 18.19 -3.50 -21.17
N GLU A 39 17.98 -4.71 -21.70
CA GLU A 39 16.67 -5.04 -22.26
C GLU A 39 15.67 -4.83 -21.13
N SER A 40 15.03 -3.66 -21.13
CA SER A 40 13.78 -3.44 -20.44
C SER A 40 12.88 -4.59 -20.85
N GLY A 41 12.56 -5.48 -19.91
CA GLY A 41 11.65 -6.59 -20.15
C GLY A 41 10.37 -6.12 -20.84
N PRO A 42 9.59 -7.03 -21.46
CA PRO A 42 8.45 -6.67 -22.29
C PRO A 42 7.65 -5.58 -21.60
N LYS A 43 7.55 -4.40 -22.23
CA LYS A 43 6.65 -3.33 -21.78
C LYS A 43 5.23 -3.85 -22.00
N ALA A 44 4.78 -4.72 -21.10
CA ALA A 44 3.48 -5.34 -21.16
C ALA A 44 2.46 -4.20 -21.13
N SER A 45 1.71 -4.05 -22.23
CA SER A 45 0.63 -3.09 -22.28
C SER A 45 -0.43 -3.52 -21.28
N PHE A 46 -1.12 -2.56 -20.69
CA PHE A 46 -2.32 -2.85 -19.90
C PHE A 46 -3.32 -3.72 -20.70
N ALA A 47 -3.37 -3.56 -22.03
CA ALA A 47 -4.16 -4.41 -22.92
C ALA A 47 -3.71 -5.88 -22.95
N ASP A 48 -2.41 -6.15 -22.81
CA ASP A 48 -1.84 -7.50 -22.80
C ASP A 48 -2.11 -8.20 -21.46
N VAL A 49 -2.08 -7.44 -20.36
CA VAL A 49 -2.46 -7.91 -19.02
C VAL A 49 -3.96 -8.22 -18.95
N MET A 50 -4.80 -7.40 -19.59
CA MET A 50 -6.26 -7.58 -19.57
C MET A 50 -6.72 -8.79 -20.40
N LYS A 51 -5.99 -9.12 -21.47
CA LYS A 51 -6.22 -10.32 -22.30
C LYS A 51 -5.65 -11.61 -21.68
N SER A 52 -4.68 -11.52 -20.78
CA SER A 52 -4.13 -12.68 -20.08
C SER A 52 -4.91 -13.06 -18.83
N LEU A 53 -5.84 -12.21 -18.38
CA LEU A 53 -6.78 -12.52 -17.31
C LEU A 53 -7.95 -13.36 -17.86
N SER A 54 -8.11 -14.58 -17.37
CA SER A 54 -9.10 -15.54 -17.87
C SER A 54 -10.54 -14.99 -17.79
N ILE A 55 -11.40 -15.35 -18.75
CA ILE A 55 -12.83 -14.94 -18.81
C ILE A 55 -13.56 -15.26 -17.50
N GLU A 56 -13.16 -16.32 -16.81
CA GLU A 56 -13.69 -16.73 -15.51
C GLU A 56 -13.37 -15.73 -14.39
N THR A 57 -12.19 -15.10 -14.45
CA THR A 57 -11.79 -14.03 -13.52
C THR A 57 -12.62 -12.76 -13.74
N TRP A 58 -12.97 -12.46 -14.98
CA TRP A 58 -13.86 -11.36 -15.34
C TRP A 58 -15.30 -11.57 -14.85
N LEU A 59 -15.83 -12.79 -15.02
CA LEU A 59 -17.20 -13.13 -14.59
C LEU A 59 -17.34 -13.11 -13.06
N THR A 60 -16.36 -13.65 -12.34
CA THR A 60 -16.36 -13.63 -10.86
C THR A 60 -16.23 -12.22 -10.31
N TYR A 61 -15.31 -11.41 -10.85
CA TYR A 61 -15.17 -10.01 -10.43
C TYR A 61 -16.42 -9.18 -10.78
N GLY A 62 -17.02 -9.40 -11.95
CA GLY A 62 -18.29 -8.77 -12.34
C GLY A 62 -19.46 -9.15 -11.42
N ALA A 63 -19.58 -10.43 -11.06
CA ALA A 63 -20.62 -10.88 -10.14
C ALA A 63 -20.42 -10.31 -8.72
N ILE A 64 -19.19 -10.32 -8.20
CA ILE A 64 -18.86 -9.79 -6.87
C ILE A 64 -19.13 -8.28 -6.82
N THR A 65 -18.71 -7.52 -7.83
CA THR A 65 -18.96 -6.07 -7.90
C THR A 65 -20.45 -5.76 -7.98
N ALA A 66 -21.23 -6.51 -8.76
CA ALA A 66 -22.68 -6.36 -8.82
C ALA A 66 -23.36 -6.66 -7.47
N LEU A 67 -22.93 -7.69 -6.74
CA LEU A 67 -23.46 -8.01 -5.41
C LEU A 67 -23.11 -6.94 -4.38
N ILE A 68 -21.87 -6.43 -4.38
CA ILE A 68 -21.45 -5.37 -3.47
C ILE A 68 -22.23 -4.08 -3.76
N VAL A 69 -22.35 -3.69 -5.02
CA VAL A 69 -23.11 -2.49 -5.42
C VAL A 69 -24.58 -2.67 -5.07
N GLY A 70 -25.18 -3.82 -5.36
CA GLY A 70 -26.56 -4.12 -4.98
C GLY A 70 -26.79 -4.07 -3.47
N PHE A 71 -25.85 -4.59 -2.67
CA PHE A 71 -25.91 -4.54 -1.21
C PHE A 71 -25.75 -3.11 -0.66
N LEU A 72 -24.81 -2.32 -1.20
CA LEU A 72 -24.62 -0.93 -0.82
C LEU A 72 -25.83 -0.07 -1.20
N VAL A 73 -26.37 -0.22 -2.41
CA VAL A 73 -27.60 0.44 -2.84
C VAL A 73 -28.79 -0.01 -1.98
N GLY A 74 -28.84 -1.29 -1.61
CA GLY A 74 -29.82 -1.82 -0.67
C GLY A 74 -29.73 -1.16 0.71
N ILE A 75 -28.52 -0.96 1.25
CA ILE A 75 -28.31 -0.25 2.52
C ILE A 75 -28.72 1.23 2.41
N LEU A 76 -28.31 1.90 1.33
CA LEU A 76 -28.62 3.32 1.08
C LEU A 76 -30.11 3.56 0.84
N THR A 77 -30.82 2.60 0.26
CA THR A 77 -32.29 2.69 0.10
C THR A 77 -33.02 2.21 1.36
N ALA A 78 -32.43 1.30 2.14
CA ALA A 78 -32.99 0.90 3.44
C ALA A 78 -32.98 2.03 4.46
N THR A 79 -32.06 3.00 4.38
CA THR A 79 -32.11 4.21 5.23
C THR A 79 -33.37 5.05 5.02
N GLU A 80 -34.05 4.93 3.87
CA GLU A 80 -35.36 5.54 3.63
C GLU A 80 -36.51 4.70 4.23
N SER A 81 -36.38 3.37 4.24
CA SER A 81 -37.38 2.43 4.81
C SER A 81 -37.40 2.39 6.34
N PHE A 82 -36.29 2.74 7.01
CA PHE A 82 -36.24 2.77 8.48
C PHE A 82 -37.00 3.92 9.14
N LYS A 83 -37.52 4.88 8.37
CA LYS A 83 -38.42 5.91 8.91
C LYS A 83 -39.85 5.40 9.14
N ALA A 84 -40.21 4.23 8.58
CA ALA A 84 -41.56 3.69 8.63
C ALA A 84 -41.81 2.58 9.69
N ALA A 85 -40.77 2.07 10.35
CA ALA A 85 -40.94 1.08 11.42
C ALA A 85 -40.07 1.45 12.62
N GLY A 86 -40.71 1.95 13.69
CA GLY A 86 -40.12 2.38 14.95
C GLY A 86 -39.45 1.28 15.79
N PHE A 87 -38.63 0.44 15.16
CA PHE A 87 -37.85 -0.61 15.83
C PHE A 87 -36.53 -0.08 16.41
N PHE A 88 -35.87 0.87 15.74
CA PHE A 88 -34.57 1.40 16.17
C PHE A 88 -34.66 2.49 17.27
N ASP A 89 -35.79 3.18 17.40
CA ASP A 89 -35.98 4.26 18.40
C ASP A 89 -36.04 3.71 19.84
N GLY A 90 -36.62 2.52 20.05
CA GLY A 90 -36.70 1.89 21.36
C GLY A 90 -35.36 1.37 21.88
N LEU A 91 -34.55 0.77 20.99
CA LEU A 91 -33.26 0.19 21.38
C LEU A 91 -32.23 1.27 21.75
N TRP A 92 -32.13 2.34 20.96
CA TRP A 92 -31.18 3.42 21.22
C TRP A 92 -31.57 4.27 22.43
N LYS A 93 -32.87 4.54 22.63
CA LYS A 93 -33.38 5.17 23.87
C LYS A 93 -33.15 4.30 25.09
N GLY A 94 -33.27 2.97 24.97
CA GLY A 94 -32.95 2.02 26.03
C GLY A 94 -31.48 2.05 26.43
N ILE A 95 -30.56 2.06 25.45
CA ILE A 95 -29.12 2.14 25.70
C ILE A 95 -28.75 3.48 26.36
N LEU A 96 -29.30 4.60 25.88
CA LEU A 96 -29.07 5.92 26.48
C LEU A 96 -29.61 6.00 27.91
N ALA A 97 -30.81 5.49 28.18
CA ALA A 97 -31.39 5.48 29.52
C ALA A 97 -30.58 4.60 30.50
N ALA A 98 -30.16 3.42 30.07
CA ALA A 98 -29.31 2.53 30.87
C ALA A 98 -27.94 3.15 31.16
N GLY A 99 -27.33 3.80 30.17
CA GLY A 99 -26.06 4.51 30.32
C GLY A 99 -26.15 5.66 31.33
N ILE A 100 -27.22 6.45 31.29
CA ILE A 100 -27.45 7.55 32.25
C ILE A 100 -27.66 7.00 33.66
N LEU A 101 -28.45 5.94 33.84
CA LEU A 101 -28.71 5.34 35.17
C LEU A 101 -27.45 4.73 35.81
N LEU A 102 -26.63 4.04 35.01
CA LEU A 102 -25.35 3.48 35.49
C LEU A 102 -24.34 4.60 35.78
N GLY A 103 -24.32 5.65 34.96
CA GLY A 103 -23.48 6.84 35.19
C GLY A 103 -23.82 7.57 36.48
N PHE A 104 -25.11 7.83 36.74
CA PHE A 104 -25.55 8.48 37.98
C PHE A 104 -25.27 7.62 39.23
N SER A 105 -25.46 6.30 39.14
CA SER A 105 -25.14 5.38 40.25
C SER A 105 -23.65 5.37 40.57
N GLY A 106 -22.78 5.42 39.56
CA GLY A 106 -21.33 5.52 39.73
C GLY A 106 -20.87 6.84 40.36
N ILE A 107 -21.48 7.96 39.95
CA ILE A 107 -21.17 9.28 40.52
C ILE A 107 -21.61 9.37 41.99
N ILE A 108 -22.80 8.85 42.33
CA ILE A 108 -23.27 8.80 43.72
C ILE A 108 -22.34 7.93 44.58
N PHE A 109 -21.90 6.78 44.08
CA PHE A 109 -20.95 5.91 44.78
C PHE A 109 -19.58 6.60 44.98
N ALA A 110 -19.09 7.34 43.98
CA ALA A 110 -17.85 8.10 44.08
C ALA A 110 -17.91 9.24 45.10
N LEU A 111 -19.07 9.93 45.20
CA LEU A 111 -19.28 10.98 46.20
C LEU A 111 -19.41 10.44 47.63
N LYS A 112 -19.89 9.20 47.80
CA LYS A 112 -20.04 8.56 49.13
C LYS A 112 -18.75 7.93 49.67
N LYS A 113 -17.68 7.86 48.86
CA LYS A 113 -16.38 7.25 49.21
C LYS A 113 -15.31 8.29 49.63
N LYS A 114 -15.66 9.58 49.65
CA LYS A 114 -14.91 10.64 50.35
C LYS A 114 -15.46 10.81 51.75
#